data_AF-A0A6J5VCG3-F1
#
_entry.id   AF-A0A6J5VCG3-F1
#
_cell.length_a   1.000
_cell.length_b   1.000
_cell.length_c   1.000
_cell.angle_alpha   90.00
_cell.angle_beta   90.00
_cell.angle_gamma   90.00
#
_symmetry.space_group_name_H-M   'P 1'
#
loop_
_entity.id
_entity.type
_entity.pdbx_description
1 polymer ?
#
loop_
_entity_poly.entity_id
_entity_poly.type
_entity_poly.pdbx_seq_one_letter_code
_entity_poly.pdbx_strand_id
1 'polypeptide(L)'
;MSTESTQIPEPSTNCTPNNSFNALLLGYDLLGYIDGTHSCPPKPATTSPTSPHALWVRQDQLSLHAIFAFVFKRVISLIATATTSKVAWDKLNQLYAIKARSRVMGLKEHISLMRHDSKLAVIDVLLFDDDLVIHILNGVSREFKEISADIRACDSSISFSS
;
A
#
# COMPACT_ATOMS: atom_id res chain seq x y z
N MET A 1 -43.49 13.16 31.81
CA MET A 1 -42.12 13.70 31.77
C MET A 1 -41.34 12.79 30.84
N SER A 2 -41.34 13.13 29.55
CA SER A 2 -40.66 12.35 28.51
C SER A 2 -39.60 13.27 27.93
N THR A 3 -38.33 12.96 28.17
CA THR A 3 -37.21 13.67 27.54
C THR A 3 -36.82 12.92 26.27
N GLU A 4 -37.16 13.53 25.15
CA GLU A 4 -36.78 13.17 23.79
C GLU A 4 -35.27 13.39 23.61
N SER A 5 -34.52 12.31 23.36
CA SER A 5 -33.10 12.40 23.01
C SER A 5 -32.97 12.79 21.54
N THR A 6 -32.64 14.06 21.29
CA THR A 6 -32.21 14.55 19.98
C THR A 6 -30.85 13.93 19.63
N GLN A 7 -30.87 12.92 18.77
CA GLN A 7 -29.69 12.33 18.16
C GLN A 7 -29.13 13.28 17.09
N ILE A 8 -28.02 13.94 17.41
CA ILE A 8 -27.20 14.69 16.45
C ILE A 8 -26.54 13.64 15.53
N PRO A 9 -26.61 13.76 14.20
CA PRO A 9 -25.86 12.88 13.31
C PRO A 9 -24.38 13.21 13.44
N GLU A 10 -23.59 12.27 13.95
CA GLU A 10 -22.13 12.38 13.94
C GLU A 10 -21.63 12.52 12.49
N PRO A 11 -20.77 13.51 12.18
CA PRO A 11 -20.14 13.56 10.88
C PRO A 11 -19.21 12.35 10.77
N SER A 12 -19.58 11.42 9.88
CA SER A 12 -18.78 10.27 9.49
C SER A 12 -17.43 10.75 8.97
N THR A 13 -16.45 10.85 9.88
CA THR A 13 -15.10 11.29 9.57
C THR A 13 -14.29 10.08 9.12
N ASN A 14 -14.79 9.43 8.08
CA ASN A 14 -14.10 8.37 7.36
C ASN A 14 -13.45 8.99 6.13
N CYS A 15 -12.15 9.29 6.23
CA CYS A 15 -11.12 9.55 5.19
C CYS A 15 -10.20 10.69 5.66
N THR A 16 -8.88 10.61 5.88
CA THR A 16 -7.83 9.59 5.75
C THR A 16 -6.59 10.11 6.53
N PRO A 17 -5.63 9.27 6.95
CA PRO A 17 -4.50 9.71 7.80
C PRO A 17 -3.43 10.54 7.07
N ASN A 18 -3.43 10.62 5.73
CA ASN A 18 -2.35 11.19 4.92
C ASN A 18 -2.71 12.55 4.27
N ASN A 19 -3.98 12.97 4.31
CA ASN A 19 -4.39 14.21 3.65
C ASN A 19 -3.96 15.45 4.43
N SER A 20 -3.79 15.34 5.76
CA SER A 20 -3.43 16.48 6.63
C SER A 20 -2.04 17.03 6.35
N PHE A 21 -1.07 16.18 5.98
CA PHE A 21 0.27 16.63 5.62
C PHE A 21 0.26 17.44 4.31
N ASN A 22 -0.36 16.88 3.27
CA ASN A 22 -0.47 17.56 1.98
C ASN A 22 -1.32 18.83 2.08
N ALA A 23 -2.39 18.82 2.87
CA ALA A 23 -3.20 20.01 3.14
C ALA A 23 -2.40 21.12 3.82
N LEU A 24 -1.53 20.76 4.78
CA LEU A 24 -0.63 21.71 5.43
C LEU A 24 0.39 22.28 4.43
N LEU A 25 1.00 21.43 3.61
CA LEU A 25 1.97 21.90 2.62
C LEU A 25 1.34 22.80 1.56
N LEU A 26 0.15 22.45 1.06
CA LEU A 26 -0.59 23.25 0.08
C LEU A 26 -1.09 24.56 0.68
N GLY A 27 -1.60 24.54 1.91
CA GLY A 27 -2.12 25.73 2.58
C GLY A 27 -1.06 26.80 2.86
N TYR A 28 0.21 26.40 3.01
CA TYR A 28 1.35 27.30 3.25
C TYR A 28 2.27 27.46 2.02
N ASP A 29 1.87 26.95 0.85
CA ASP A 29 2.66 26.97 -0.39
C ASP A 29 4.11 26.43 -0.21
N LEU A 30 4.23 25.35 0.55
CA LEU A 30 5.50 24.71 0.90
C LEU A 30 5.93 23.62 -0.09
N LEU A 31 5.02 23.18 -0.96
CA LEU A 31 5.23 22.01 -1.84
C LEU A 31 6.43 22.22 -2.78
N GLY A 32 6.60 23.43 -3.31
CA GLY A 32 7.69 23.73 -4.23
C GLY A 32 9.10 23.64 -3.62
N TYR A 33 9.23 23.64 -2.29
CA TYR A 33 10.52 23.42 -1.61
C TYR A 33 10.89 21.93 -1.57
N ILE A 34 9.88 21.06 -1.47
CA ILE A 34 10.03 19.61 -1.42
C ILE A 34 10.34 19.06 -2.81
N ASP A 35 9.58 19.49 -3.83
CA ASP A 35 9.80 19.08 -5.22
C ASP A 35 11.05 19.78 -5.82
N GLY A 36 11.47 20.90 -5.22
CA GLY A 36 12.61 21.70 -5.65
C GLY A 36 12.30 22.65 -6.81
N THR A 37 11.02 22.92 -7.07
CA THR A 37 10.53 24.00 -7.93
C THR A 37 11.02 25.36 -7.44
N HIS A 38 11.13 25.53 -6.11
CA HIS A 38 11.77 26.69 -5.47
C HIS A 38 13.25 26.39 -5.20
N SER A 39 14.10 26.66 -6.19
CA SER A 39 15.55 26.54 -6.03
C SER A 39 16.10 27.57 -5.04
N CYS A 40 17.11 27.16 -4.25
CA CYS A 40 17.79 28.05 -3.32
C CYS A 40 18.43 29.23 -4.08
N PRO A 41 18.09 30.50 -3.75
CA PRO A 41 18.69 31.66 -4.40
C PRO A 41 20.16 31.83 -3.96
N PRO A 42 20.99 32.55 -4.74
CA PRO A 42 22.39 32.77 -4.42
C PRO A 42 22.58 33.41 -3.04
N LYS A 43 23.62 32.97 -2.32
CA LYS A 43 23.96 33.54 -1.01
C LYS A 43 24.33 35.03 -1.16
N PRO A 44 23.65 35.95 -0.45
CA PRO A 44 23.91 37.37 -0.58
C PRO A 44 25.29 37.74 -0.01
N ALA A 45 25.93 38.75 -0.60
CA ALA A 45 27.22 39.27 -0.12
C ALA A 45 27.11 39.96 1.26
N THR A 46 25.90 40.41 1.63
CA THR A 46 25.60 41.00 2.93
C THR A 46 24.45 40.24 3.58
N THR A 47 24.66 39.74 4.80
CA THR A 47 23.67 38.98 5.55
C THR A 47 22.54 39.89 6.04
N SER A 48 21.54 40.14 5.20
CA SER A 48 20.29 40.80 5.60
C SER A 48 19.23 39.76 5.97
N PRO A 49 18.51 39.94 7.10
CA PRO A 49 17.43 39.03 7.50
C PRO A 49 16.24 39.04 6.53
N THR A 50 16.13 40.06 5.67
CA THR A 50 15.10 40.20 4.63
C THR A 50 15.62 39.77 3.25
N SER A 51 16.83 39.19 3.17
CA SER A 51 17.33 38.68 1.90
C SER A 51 16.47 37.50 1.40
N PRO A 52 16.29 37.35 0.08
CA PRO A 52 15.57 36.21 -0.50
C PRO A 52 16.11 34.84 -0.04
N HIS A 53 17.43 34.74 0.17
CA HIS A 53 18.06 33.54 0.72
C HIS A 53 17.64 33.26 2.17
N ALA A 54 17.61 34.27 3.04
CA ALA A 54 17.18 34.08 4.42
C ALA A 54 15.70 33.65 4.52
N LEU A 55 14.83 34.23 3.67
CA LEU A 55 13.43 33.83 3.57
C LEU A 55 13.27 32.40 3.06
N TRP A 56 14.00 32.03 2.00
CA TRP A 56 14.00 30.66 1.47
C TRP A 56 14.43 29.65 2.54
N VAL A 57 15.52 29.93 3.28
CA VAL A 57 16.01 29.04 4.34
C VAL A 57 14.96 28.84 5.44
N ARG A 58 14.28 29.91 5.87
CA ARG A 58 13.22 29.78 6.88
C ARG A 58 12.09 28.87 6.42
N GLN A 59 11.67 29.03 5.16
CA GLN A 59 10.58 28.26 4.59
C GLN A 59 10.97 26.79 4.36
N ASP A 60 12.19 26.54 3.86
CA ASP A 60 12.73 25.19 3.70
C ASP A 60 12.86 24.46 5.04
N GLN A 61 13.31 25.15 6.10
CA GLN A 61 13.39 24.55 7.44
C GLN A 61 12.00 24.23 8.01
N LEU A 62 10.98 25.05 7.74
CA LEU A 62 9.61 24.74 8.13
C LEU A 62 9.11 23.46 7.43
N SER A 63 9.35 23.33 6.13
CA SER A 63 9.05 22.11 5.37
C SER A 63 9.79 20.89 5.92
N LEU A 64 11.08 21.04 6.25
CA LEU A 64 11.89 19.97 6.81
C LEU A 64 11.35 19.49 8.17
N HIS A 65 10.99 20.43 9.05
CA HIS A 65 10.37 20.10 10.32
C HIS A 65 8.99 19.46 10.17
N ALA A 66 8.20 19.90 9.19
CA ALA A 66 6.95 19.25 8.84
C ALA A 66 7.20 17.79 8.40
N ILE A 67 8.18 17.54 7.53
CA ILE A 67 8.56 16.16 7.15
C ILE A 67 8.92 15.35 8.40
N PHE A 68 9.74 15.88 9.29
CA PHE A 68 10.12 15.17 10.52
C PHE A 68 8.94 14.93 11.47
N ALA A 69 7.99 15.86 11.58
CA ALA A 69 6.82 15.70 12.45
C ALA A 69 5.88 14.58 11.97
N PHE A 70 5.78 14.37 10.64
CA PHE A 70 4.86 13.41 10.05
C PHE A 70 5.49 12.03 9.79
N VAL A 71 6.81 11.92 9.86
CA VAL A 71 7.54 10.68 9.65
C VAL A 71 7.73 9.92 10.97
N PHE A 72 7.66 8.59 10.96
CA PHE A 72 7.88 7.77 12.16
C PHE A 72 9.32 7.92 12.70
N LYS A 73 9.50 7.89 14.03
CA LYS A 73 10.81 8.03 14.72
C LYS A 73 11.95 7.19 14.11
N ARG A 74 11.65 5.95 13.71
CA ARG A 74 12.62 5.03 13.08
C ARG A 74 13.10 5.53 11.71
N VAL A 75 12.25 6.20 10.97
CA VAL A 75 12.59 6.75 9.66
C VAL A 75 13.26 8.12 9.83
N ILE A 76 12.83 8.93 10.81
CA ILE A 76 13.52 10.19 11.18
C ILE A 76 15.00 9.95 11.43
N SER A 77 15.40 8.93 12.20
CA SER A 77 16.81 8.65 12.47
C SER A 77 17.64 8.35 11.21
N LEU A 78 17.00 7.88 10.14
CA LEU A 78 17.66 7.59 8.86
C LEU A 78 17.78 8.85 7.98
N ILE A 79 16.87 9.81 8.13
CA ILE A 79 16.84 11.06 7.36
C ILE A 79 17.34 12.29 8.15
N ALA A 80 17.69 12.14 9.43
CA ALA A 80 18.11 13.22 10.33
C ALA A 80 19.35 14.00 9.85
N THR A 81 20.13 13.41 8.94
CA THR A 81 21.30 14.06 8.31
C THR A 81 20.92 14.99 7.15
N ALA A 82 19.63 15.10 6.81
CA ALA A 82 19.16 15.99 5.76
C ALA A 82 19.20 17.45 6.25
N THR A 83 19.86 18.31 5.47
CA THR A 83 19.98 19.75 5.74
C THR A 83 18.87 20.57 5.09
N THR A 84 18.23 20.02 4.05
CA THR A 84 17.12 20.66 3.32
C THR A 84 15.94 19.70 3.18
N SER A 85 14.73 20.27 2.99
CA SER A 85 13.50 19.50 2.82
C SER A 85 13.56 18.56 1.61
N LYS A 86 14.12 19.02 0.49
CA LYS A 86 14.34 18.21 -0.72
C LYS A 86 15.22 16.98 -0.45
N VAL A 87 16.35 17.15 0.25
CA VAL A 87 17.25 16.03 0.59
C VAL A 87 16.56 15.03 1.51
N ALA A 88 15.74 15.50 2.46
CA ALA A 88 14.96 14.63 3.32
C ALA A 88 13.93 13.81 2.52
N TRP A 89 13.22 14.47 1.60
CA TRP A 89 12.22 13.85 0.72
C TRP A 89 12.82 12.82 -0.22
N ASP A 90 13.95 13.13 -0.86
CA ASP A 90 14.65 12.21 -1.76
C ASP A 90 15.12 10.95 -1.02
N LYS A 91 15.69 11.11 0.18
CA LYS A 91 16.08 9.97 1.03
C LYS A 91 14.87 9.14 1.45
N LEU A 92 13.76 9.78 1.80
CA LEU A 92 12.52 9.09 2.15
C LEU A 92 12.01 8.25 0.97
N ASN A 93 11.94 8.84 -0.21
CA ASN A 93 11.55 8.15 -1.45
C ASN A 93 12.46 6.97 -1.76
N GLN A 94 13.78 7.15 -1.62
CA GLN A 94 14.75 6.08 -1.82
C GLN A 94 14.54 4.92 -0.84
N LEU A 95 14.36 5.20 0.45
CA LEU A 95 14.14 4.17 1.47
C LEU A 95 12.87 3.36 1.22
N TYR A 96 11.78 4.03 0.87
CA TYR A 96 10.53 3.37 0.52
C TYR A 96 10.66 2.55 -0.76
N ALA A 97 11.37 3.05 -1.77
CA ALA A 97 11.64 2.30 -3.00
C ALA A 97 12.47 1.04 -2.75
N ILE A 98 13.53 1.11 -1.93
CA ILE A 98 14.34 -0.05 -1.56
C ILE A 98 13.49 -1.10 -0.83
N LYS A 99 12.68 -0.67 0.15
CA LYS A 99 11.79 -1.57 0.90
C LYS A 99 10.75 -2.23 -0.01
N ALA A 100 10.17 -1.48 -0.94
CA ALA A 100 9.22 -2.02 -1.90
C ALA A 100 9.87 -3.08 -2.80
N ARG A 101 11.07 -2.79 -3.34
CA ARG A 101 11.84 -3.76 -4.16
C ARG A 101 12.15 -5.03 -3.41
N SER A 102 12.60 -4.94 -2.15
CA SER A 102 12.88 -6.11 -1.31
C SER A 102 11.64 -6.97 -1.08
N ARG A 103 10.48 -6.36 -0.81
CA ARG A 103 9.21 -7.10 -0.67
C ARG A 103 8.80 -7.81 -1.96
N VAL A 104 8.93 -7.13 -3.10
CA VAL A 104 8.63 -7.73 -4.43
C VAL A 104 9.58 -8.89 -4.72
N MET A 105 10.87 -8.73 -4.45
CA MET A 105 11.88 -9.76 -4.66
C MET A 105 11.62 -10.99 -3.78
N GLY A 106 11.40 -10.80 -2.47
CA GLY A 106 11.08 -11.91 -1.57
C GLY A 106 9.78 -12.63 -1.94
N LEU A 107 8.77 -11.90 -2.42
CA LEU A 107 7.55 -12.52 -2.95
C LEU A 107 7.83 -13.35 -4.20
N LYS A 108 8.64 -12.83 -5.13
CA LYS A 108 9.03 -13.55 -6.35
C LYS A 108 9.79 -14.84 -6.03
N GLU A 109 10.72 -14.77 -5.07
CA GLU A 109 11.47 -15.93 -4.59
C GLU A 109 10.55 -16.98 -3.95
N HIS A 110 9.61 -16.56 -3.09
CA HIS A 110 8.64 -17.45 -2.48
C HIS A 110 7.77 -18.16 -3.53
N ILE A 111 7.29 -17.42 -4.54
CA ILE A 111 6.52 -18.00 -5.66
C ILE A 111 7.38 -18.99 -6.45
N SER A 112 8.66 -18.66 -6.70
CA SER A 112 9.58 -19.55 -7.41
C SER A 112 9.86 -20.84 -6.64
N LEU A 113 10.04 -20.75 -5.32
CA LEU A 113 10.23 -21.90 -4.45
C LEU A 113 8.98 -22.77 -4.39
N MET A 114 7.79 -22.19 -4.24
CA MET A 114 6.54 -22.96 -4.33
C MET A 114 6.38 -23.64 -5.70
N ARG A 115 6.77 -22.99 -6.80
CA ARG A 115 6.72 -23.62 -8.13
C ARG A 115 7.68 -24.82 -8.22
N HIS A 116 8.81 -24.76 -7.53
CA HIS A 116 9.81 -25.82 -7.50
C HIS A 116 9.43 -26.97 -6.52
N ASP A 117 8.84 -26.64 -5.38
CA ASP A 117 8.55 -27.59 -4.29
C ASP A 117 7.13 -28.17 -4.35
N SER A 118 6.24 -27.58 -5.14
CA SER A 118 4.88 -28.09 -5.31
C SER A 118 4.83 -29.14 -6.41
N LYS A 119 4.04 -30.18 -6.14
CA LYS A 119 3.34 -31.11 -7.05
C LYS A 119 2.92 -30.58 -8.44
N LEU A 120 3.03 -29.28 -8.71
CA LEU A 120 2.84 -28.64 -10.01
C LEU A 120 3.93 -29.01 -11.04
N ALA A 121 5.15 -29.37 -10.62
CA ALA A 121 6.12 -29.98 -11.54
C ALA A 121 5.65 -31.36 -12.03
N VAL A 122 4.94 -32.12 -11.17
CA VAL A 122 4.27 -33.37 -11.56
C VAL A 122 3.07 -33.07 -12.46
N ILE A 123 2.33 -31.97 -12.25
CA ILE A 123 1.27 -31.55 -13.18
C ILE A 123 1.86 -31.16 -14.54
N ASP A 124 2.93 -30.37 -14.62
CA ASP A 124 3.60 -30.03 -15.89
C ASP A 124 4.13 -31.27 -16.64
N VAL A 125 4.53 -32.32 -15.91
CA VAL A 125 4.93 -33.62 -16.49
C VAL A 125 3.72 -34.48 -16.90
N LEU A 126 2.62 -34.43 -16.15
CA LEU A 126 1.36 -35.11 -16.50
C LEU A 126 0.62 -34.42 -17.65
N LEU A 127 0.86 -33.13 -17.88
CA LEU A 127 0.35 -32.36 -19.02
C LEU A 127 1.02 -32.72 -20.35
N PHE A 128 1.96 -33.67 -20.36
CA PHE A 128 2.54 -34.21 -21.58
C PHE A 128 1.87 -35.51 -22.06
N ASP A 129 1.00 -36.10 -21.23
CA ASP A 129 0.24 -37.30 -21.54
C ASP A 129 -1.26 -36.95 -21.53
N ASP A 130 -1.72 -36.43 -22.66
CA ASP A 130 -3.12 -36.04 -22.87
C ASP A 130 -4.09 -37.20 -22.56
N ASP A 131 -3.68 -38.46 -22.77
CA ASP A 131 -4.48 -39.65 -22.50
C ASP A 131 -4.69 -39.88 -20.99
N LEU A 132 -3.67 -39.60 -20.18
CA LEU A 132 -3.76 -39.71 -18.72
C LEU A 132 -4.62 -38.59 -18.11
N VAL A 133 -4.54 -37.37 -18.66
CA VAL A 133 -5.40 -36.25 -18.25
C VAL A 133 -6.87 -36.56 -18.57
N ILE A 134 -7.16 -37.09 -19.77
CA ILE A 134 -8.50 -37.52 -20.17
C ILE A 134 -9.00 -38.67 -19.28
N HIS A 135 -8.14 -39.63 -18.92
CA HIS A 135 -8.51 -40.74 -18.05
C HIS A 135 -8.86 -40.28 -16.63
N ILE A 136 -8.07 -39.37 -16.04
CA ILE A 136 -8.32 -38.81 -14.71
C ILE A 136 -9.59 -37.95 -14.70
N LEU A 137 -9.78 -37.08 -15.71
CA LEU A 137 -11.00 -36.27 -15.83
C LEU A 137 -12.25 -37.15 -16.01
N ASN A 138 -12.15 -38.24 -16.75
CA ASN A 138 -13.25 -39.20 -16.91
C ASN A 138 -13.51 -40.03 -15.63
N GLY A 139 -12.48 -40.32 -14.85
CA GLY A 139 -12.59 -40.96 -13.54
C GLY A 139 -13.29 -40.07 -12.51
N VAL A 140 -12.83 -38.82 -12.36
CA VAL A 140 -13.42 -37.83 -11.45
C VAL A 140 -14.85 -37.46 -11.86
N SER A 141 -15.13 -37.37 -13.16
CA SER A 141 -16.50 -37.12 -13.63
C SER A 141 -17.46 -38.29 -13.35
N ARG A 142 -16.97 -39.52 -13.19
CA ARG A 142 -17.78 -40.69 -12.82
C ARG A 142 -18.14 -40.68 -11.34
N GLU A 143 -17.16 -40.43 -10.47
CA GLU A 143 -17.40 -40.30 -9.02
C GLU A 143 -18.31 -39.10 -8.71
N PHE A 144 -18.16 -37.99 -9.43
CA PHE A 144 -19.07 -36.85 -9.33
C PHE A 144 -20.50 -37.19 -9.76
N LYS A 145 -20.67 -38.02 -10.81
CA LYS A 145 -21.99 -38.49 -11.24
C LYS A 145 -22.65 -39.37 -10.19
N GLU A 146 -21.92 -40.28 -9.56
CA GLU A 146 -22.43 -41.13 -8.48
C GLU A 146 -22.85 -40.31 -7.27
N ILE A 147 -22.02 -39.35 -6.82
CA ILE A 147 -22.37 -38.44 -5.71
C ILE A 147 -23.60 -37.60 -6.06
N SER A 148 -23.69 -37.10 -7.29
CA SER A 148 -24.86 -36.31 -7.73
C SER A 148 -26.15 -37.15 -7.84
N ALA A 149 -26.03 -38.44 -8.13
CA ALA A 149 -27.16 -39.36 -8.18
C ALA A 149 -27.66 -39.67 -6.76
N ASP A 150 -26.75 -39.89 -5.81
CA ASP A 150 -27.10 -40.09 -4.40
C ASP A 150 -27.77 -38.86 -3.79
N ILE A 151 -27.25 -37.65 -4.07
CA ILE A 151 -27.89 -36.40 -3.62
C ILE A 151 -29.29 -36.27 -4.21
N ARG A 152 -29.47 -36.57 -5.51
CA ARG A 152 -30.79 -36.50 -6.17
C ARG A 152 -31.76 -37.56 -5.65
N ALA A 153 -31.27 -38.74 -5.25
CA ALA A 153 -32.08 -39.75 -4.59
C ALA A 153 -32.53 -39.28 -3.20
N CYS A 154 -31.65 -38.62 -2.43
CA CYS A 154 -32.00 -38.02 -1.14
C CYS A 154 -33.05 -36.90 -1.25
N ASP A 155 -32.97 -36.03 -2.26
CA ASP A 155 -33.93 -34.93 -2.45
C ASP A 155 -35.34 -35.38 -2.87
N SER A 156 -35.49 -36.63 -3.31
CA SER A 156 -36.82 -37.18 -3.67
C SER A 156 -37.65 -37.68 -2.48
N SER A 157 -37.12 -37.60 -1.26
CA SER A 157 -37.82 -37.94 -0.02
C SER A 157 -37.80 -36.76 0.94
N ILE A 158 -38.78 -35.86 0.81
CA ILE A 158 -39.59 -35.27 1.91
C ILE A 158 -40.69 -34.46 1.20
N SER A 159 -41.86 -35.08 1.01
CA SER A 159 -43.10 -34.35 0.73
C SER A 159 -43.78 -34.04 2.05
N PHE A 160 -44.02 -32.77 2.36
CA PHE A 160 -44.97 -32.39 3.41
C PHE A 160 -46.18 -31.72 2.77
N SER A 161 -47.34 -32.34 2.94
CA SER A 161 -48.64 -31.80 2.53
C SER A 161 -49.04 -30.62 3.41
N SER A 162 -49.73 -29.68 2.77
CA SER A 162 -50.23 -28.40 3.28
C SER A 162 -51.17 -28.49 4.49
#